data_AF-A0A371HWC8-F1
#
_entry.id   AF-A0A371HWC8-F1
#
_cell.length_a   1.000
_cell.length_b   1.000
_cell.length_c   1.000
_cell.angle_alpha   90.00
_cell.angle_beta   90.00
_cell.angle_gamma   90.00
#
_symmetry.space_group_name_H-M   'P 1'
#
loop_
_entity.id
_entity.type
_entity.pdbx_description
1 polymer ?
#
loop_
_entity_poly.entity_id
_entity_poly.type
_entity_poly.pdbx_seq_one_letter_code
_entity_poly.pdbx_strand_id
1 'polypeptide(L)'
;MYISGGNDKLSCKLFLGTLRGVAMQWMATLPARTIRTFNDLASVFVSQFAANKAKKLEVADLFDIRQAKGESLKNYLARFNNATVRVNDPDQKFSVKAFQKGLKATPFSDSLALRRPINMEEI
;
A
#
# COMPACT_ATOMS: atom_id res chain seq x y z
N MET A 1 -15.52 6.18 14.66
CA MET A 1 -16.97 6.44 14.74
C MET A 1 -17.45 6.80 13.34
N TYR A 2 -18.00 5.84 12.58
CA TYR A 2 -18.69 6.09 11.31
C TYR A 2 -20.19 6.07 11.61
N ILE A 3 -20.83 7.24 11.59
CA ILE A 3 -22.26 7.37 11.83
C ILE A 3 -22.98 7.12 10.50
N SER A 4 -23.74 6.02 10.49
CA SER A 4 -25.10 5.88 9.94
C SER A 4 -25.25 4.61 9.10
N GLY A 5 -25.56 3.52 9.77
CA GLY A 5 -26.49 2.55 9.20
C GLY A 5 -27.85 3.23 9.06
N GLY A 6 -28.41 3.26 7.85
CA GLY A 6 -29.85 3.47 7.67
C GLY A 6 -30.32 4.37 6.53
N ASN A 7 -29.46 5.13 5.83
CA ASN A 7 -29.94 5.98 4.72
C ASN A 7 -28.98 6.02 3.53
N ASP A 8 -29.10 5.03 2.64
CA ASP A 8 -28.34 4.95 1.38
C ASP A 8 -28.37 6.26 0.59
N LYS A 9 -29.51 6.97 0.59
CA LYS A 9 -29.65 8.26 -0.09
C LYS A 9 -28.76 9.34 0.52
N LEU A 10 -28.60 9.36 1.84
CA LEU A 10 -27.71 10.30 2.53
C LEU A 10 -26.24 9.94 2.27
N SER A 11 -25.88 8.65 2.38
CA SER A 11 -24.52 8.17 2.10
C SER A 11 -24.08 8.45 0.66
N CYS A 12 -24.96 8.22 -0.32
CA CYS A 12 -24.70 8.59 -1.71
C CYS A 12 -24.46 10.09 -1.87
N LYS A 13 -25.34 10.95 -1.29
CA LYS A 13 -25.17 12.41 -1.38
C LYS A 13 -23.86 12.91 -0.76
N LEU A 14 -23.51 12.38 0.42
CA LEU A 14 -22.27 12.75 1.10
C LEU A 14 -21.05 12.32 0.27
N PHE A 15 -21.05 11.10 -0.27
CA PHE A 15 -19.97 10.61 -1.12
C PHE A 15 -19.79 11.46 -2.38
N LEU A 16 -20.90 11.81 -3.04
CA LEU A 16 -20.88 12.70 -4.20
C LEU A 16 -20.24 14.06 -3.89
N GLY A 17 -20.47 14.59 -2.69
CA GLY A 17 -19.84 15.83 -2.23
C GLY A 17 -18.31 15.77 -2.06
N THR A 18 -17.73 14.57 -2.03
CA THR A 18 -16.27 14.37 -1.95
C THR A 18 -15.60 14.28 -3.32
N LEU A 19 -16.36 14.01 -4.38
CA LEU A 19 -15.83 13.83 -5.73
C LEU A 19 -15.32 15.16 -6.29
N ARG A 20 -14.16 15.11 -6.97
CA ARG A 20 -13.56 16.25 -7.67
C ARG A 20 -12.97 15.81 -9.00
N GLY A 21 -12.83 16.74 -9.93
CA GLY A 21 -12.15 16.54 -11.21
C GLY A 21 -12.69 15.32 -11.99
N VAL A 22 -11.78 14.43 -12.38
CA VAL A 22 -12.08 13.23 -13.19
C VAL A 22 -13.18 12.35 -12.58
N ALA A 23 -13.21 12.23 -11.24
CA ALA A 23 -14.22 11.42 -10.57
C ALA A 23 -15.63 12.02 -10.65
N MET A 24 -15.74 13.35 -10.63
CA MET A 24 -17.01 14.05 -10.82
C MET A 24 -17.50 13.94 -12.27
N GLN A 25 -16.59 14.11 -13.24
CA GLN A 25 -16.94 13.98 -14.66
C GLN A 25 -17.41 12.56 -15.00
N TRP A 26 -16.71 11.54 -14.52
CA TRP A 26 -17.12 10.15 -14.70
C TRP A 26 -18.53 9.89 -14.14
N MET A 27 -18.83 10.39 -12.93
CA MET A 27 -20.14 10.20 -12.30
C MET A 27 -21.27 10.74 -13.18
N ALA A 28 -21.05 11.85 -13.88
CA ALA A 28 -22.03 12.44 -14.80
C ALA A 28 -22.27 11.59 -16.08
N THR A 29 -21.38 10.65 -16.39
CA THR A 29 -21.52 9.74 -17.54
C THR A 29 -22.29 8.45 -17.23
N LEU A 30 -22.58 8.19 -15.95
CA LEU A 30 -23.27 6.97 -15.55
C LEU A 30 -24.73 6.97 -16.03
N PRO A 31 -25.24 5.84 -16.56
CA PRO A 31 -26.64 5.74 -16.93
C PRO A 31 -27.59 5.98 -15.75
N ALA A 32 -28.78 6.48 -16.05
CA ALA A 32 -29.82 6.62 -15.04
C ALA A 32 -30.15 5.25 -14.42
N ARG A 33 -30.40 5.23 -13.10
CA ARG A 33 -30.78 4.04 -12.32
C ARG A 33 -29.68 2.98 -12.13
N THR A 34 -28.42 3.25 -12.51
CA THR A 34 -27.27 2.37 -12.23
C THR A 34 -26.95 2.29 -10.73
N ILE A 35 -27.22 3.35 -9.97
CA ILE A 35 -26.96 3.41 -8.52
C ILE A 35 -28.29 3.48 -7.79
N ARG A 36 -28.63 2.44 -7.02
CA ARG A 36 -29.85 2.38 -6.19
C ARG A 36 -29.53 2.45 -4.71
N THR A 37 -28.38 1.89 -4.33
CA THR A 37 -27.85 1.86 -2.97
C THR A 37 -26.45 2.47 -2.91
N PHE A 38 -25.97 2.74 -1.70
CA PHE A 38 -24.58 3.15 -1.52
C PHE A 38 -23.60 2.04 -1.93
N ASN A 39 -23.98 0.77 -1.76
CA ASN A 39 -23.16 -0.36 -2.19
C ASN A 39 -23.01 -0.42 -3.71
N ASP A 40 -24.05 -0.09 -4.48
CA ASP A 40 -23.94 -0.01 -5.94
C ASP A 40 -22.94 1.08 -6.35
N LEU A 41 -23.03 2.27 -5.72
CA LEU A 41 -22.11 3.38 -5.94
C LEU A 41 -20.67 2.99 -5.61
N ALA A 42 -20.43 2.39 -4.45
CA ALA A 42 -19.11 1.95 -4.01
C ALA A 42 -18.52 0.90 -4.98
N SER A 43 -19.32 -0.08 -5.39
CA SER A 43 -18.90 -1.13 -6.32
C SER A 43 -18.48 -0.56 -7.69
N VAL A 44 -19.33 0.29 -8.27
CA VAL A 44 -19.08 0.91 -9.59
C VAL A 44 -17.90 1.88 -9.54
N PHE A 45 -17.75 2.63 -8.44
CA PHE A 45 -16.59 3.50 -8.22
C PHE A 45 -15.29 2.72 -8.10
N VAL A 46 -15.26 1.66 -7.28
CA VAL A 46 -14.07 0.82 -7.12
C VAL A 46 -13.69 0.12 -8.41
N SER A 47 -14.67 -0.30 -9.22
CA SER A 47 -14.43 -0.91 -10.53
C SER A 47 -13.84 0.11 -11.51
N GLN A 48 -14.44 1.30 -11.64
CA GLN A 48 -13.94 2.35 -12.53
C GLN A 48 -12.51 2.79 -12.19
N PHE A 49 -12.24 3.00 -10.91
CA PHE A 49 -10.97 3.56 -10.44
C PHE A 49 -10.02 2.48 -9.91
N ALA A 50 -10.23 1.21 -10.28
CA ALA A 50 -9.40 0.09 -9.83
C ALA A 50 -7.92 0.30 -10.18
N ALA A 51 -7.64 0.82 -11.38
CA ALA A 51 -6.29 1.12 -11.85
C ALA A 51 -5.64 2.32 -11.13
N ASN A 52 -6.45 3.22 -10.56
CA ASN A 52 -5.98 4.38 -9.80
C ASN A 52 -5.69 4.03 -8.33
N LYS A 53 -5.94 2.78 -7.91
CA LYS A 53 -5.46 2.32 -6.61
C LYS A 53 -3.94 2.47 -6.62
N ALA A 54 -3.40 3.12 -5.60
CA ALA A 54 -1.96 3.18 -5.40
C ALA A 54 -1.38 1.77 -5.60
N LYS A 55 -0.41 1.65 -6.51
CA LYS A 55 0.20 0.36 -6.83
C LYS A 55 0.62 -0.28 -5.52
N LYS A 56 0.02 -1.44 -5.22
CA LYS A 56 0.36 -2.18 -4.01
C LYS A 56 1.83 -2.56 -4.13
N LEU A 57 2.61 -2.26 -3.10
CA LEU A 57 3.96 -2.80 -3.05
C LEU A 57 3.84 -4.28 -2.75
N GLU A 58 4.49 -5.09 -3.57
CA GLU A 58 4.65 -6.51 -3.35
C GLU A 58 5.97 -6.76 -2.62
N VAL A 59 6.08 -7.93 -2.01
CA VAL A 59 7.33 -8.36 -1.36
C VAL A 59 8.50 -8.36 -2.36
N ALA A 60 8.24 -8.61 -3.64
CA ALA A 60 9.24 -8.52 -4.71
C ALA A 60 9.83 -7.10 -4.85
N ASP A 61 9.02 -6.05 -4.66
CA ASP A 61 9.47 -4.66 -4.77
C ASP A 61 10.47 -4.28 -3.66
N LEU A 62 10.48 -5.01 -2.54
CA LEU A 62 11.47 -4.79 -1.47
C LEU A 62 12.89 -5.11 -1.92
N PHE A 63 13.08 -5.99 -2.92
CA PHE A 63 14.39 -6.37 -3.43
C PHE A 63 15.07 -5.24 -4.23
N ASP A 64 14.31 -4.25 -4.66
CA ASP A 64 14.84 -3.07 -5.35
C ASP A 64 15.37 -2.02 -4.37
N ILE A 65 15.10 -2.17 -3.07
CA ILE A 65 15.59 -1.25 -2.03
C ILE A 65 17.02 -1.64 -1.67
N ARG A 66 17.97 -0.92 -2.26
CA ARG A 66 19.41 -1.10 -2.01
C ARG A 66 19.98 0.05 -1.18
N GLN A 67 20.95 -0.28 -0.32
CA GLN A 67 21.71 0.69 0.44
C GLN A 67 22.61 1.50 -0.51
N ALA A 68 22.36 2.81 -0.61
CA ALA A 68 23.05 3.69 -1.56
C ALA A 68 24.49 4.00 -1.12
N LYS A 69 25.39 4.37 -2.05
CA LYS A 69 26.77 4.78 -1.72
C LYS A 69 26.75 5.95 -0.73
N GLY A 70 27.50 5.84 0.38
CA GLY A 70 27.50 6.83 1.45
C GLY A 70 26.28 6.84 2.39
N GLU A 71 25.26 6.02 2.14
CA GLU A 71 24.10 5.92 3.04
C GLU A 71 24.43 5.12 4.31
N SER A 72 24.07 5.68 5.47
CA SER A 72 24.19 4.98 6.75
C SER A 72 23.19 3.82 6.86
N LEU A 73 23.54 2.80 7.65
CA LEU A 73 22.65 1.66 7.89
C LEU A 73 21.30 2.09 8.46
N LYS A 74 21.29 3.08 9.37
CA LYS A 74 20.07 3.63 9.97
C LYS A 74 19.13 4.22 8.93
N ASN A 75 19.66 4.98 7.97
CA ASN A 75 18.85 5.60 6.91
C ASN A 75 18.29 4.54 5.96
N TYR A 76 19.10 3.54 5.62
CA TYR A 76 18.66 2.41 4.81
C TYR A 76 17.53 1.63 5.50
N LEU A 77 17.69 1.27 6.78
CA LEU A 77 16.67 0.58 7.57
C LEU A 77 15.37 1.39 7.64
N ALA A 78 15.44 2.70 7.83
CA ALA A 78 14.25 3.55 7.85
C ALA A 78 13.50 3.53 6.52
N ARG A 79 14.21 3.58 5.37
CA ARG A 79 13.59 3.46 4.03
C ARG A 79 12.98 2.09 3.81
N PHE A 80 13.69 1.03 4.18
CA PHE A 80 13.23 -0.33 4.05
C PHE A 80 11.94 -0.56 4.88
N ASN A 81 11.94 -0.16 6.15
CA ASN A 81 10.76 -0.29 7.02
C ASN A 81 9.56 0.49 6.49
N ASN A 82 9.76 1.70 5.95
CA ASN A 82 8.68 2.46 5.33
C ASN A 82 8.05 1.71 4.14
N ALA A 83 8.86 1.07 3.31
CA ALA A 83 8.37 0.26 2.21
C ALA A 83 7.66 -1.01 2.68
N THR A 84 8.19 -1.71 3.69
CA THR A 84 7.58 -2.92 4.26
C THR A 84 6.18 -2.64 4.83
N VAL A 85 5.96 -1.50 5.50
CA VAL A 85 4.63 -1.11 6.01
C VAL A 85 3.59 -0.91 4.89
N ARG A 86 4.05 -0.67 3.67
CA ARG A 86 3.18 -0.46 2.49
C ARG A 86 2.90 -1.76 1.72
N VAL A 87 3.54 -2.87 2.09
CA VAL A 87 3.28 -4.20 1.53
C VAL A 87 2.08 -4.82 2.25
N ASN A 88 1.13 -5.39 1.50
CA ASN A 88 0.03 -6.14 2.11
C ASN A 88 0.53 -7.54 2.48
N ASP A 89 0.33 -7.94 3.73
CA ASP A 89 0.74 -9.24 4.28
C ASP A 89 2.22 -9.58 3.98
N PRO A 90 3.17 -8.84 4.58
CA PRO A 90 4.58 -9.03 4.30
C PRO A 90 5.05 -10.39 4.81
N ASP A 91 5.44 -11.28 3.89
CA ASP A 91 6.17 -12.49 4.25
C ASP A 91 7.50 -12.08 4.90
N GLN A 92 7.62 -12.37 6.19
CA GLN A 92 8.76 -11.99 7.02
C GLN A 92 10.07 -12.59 6.50
N LYS A 93 10.04 -13.83 6.01
CA LYS A 93 11.21 -14.54 5.51
C LYS A 93 11.72 -13.91 4.22
N PHE A 94 10.83 -13.51 3.32
CA PHE A 94 11.23 -12.80 2.12
C PHE A 94 11.64 -11.35 2.40
N SER A 95 11.03 -10.70 3.38
CA SER A 95 11.42 -9.36 3.83
C SER A 95 12.85 -9.34 4.37
N VAL A 96 13.22 -10.30 5.23
CA VAL A 96 14.60 -10.47 5.71
C VAL A 96 15.56 -10.72 4.55
N LYS A 97 15.20 -11.59 3.61
CA LYS A 97 16.04 -11.87 2.42
C LYS A 97 16.23 -10.62 1.56
N ALA A 98 15.18 -9.84 1.33
CA ALA A 98 15.24 -8.60 0.58
C ALA A 98 16.16 -7.58 1.29
N PHE A 99 15.99 -7.43 2.62
CA PHE A 99 16.85 -6.56 3.43
C PHE A 99 18.33 -6.95 3.33
N GLN A 100 18.63 -8.25 3.52
CA GLN A 100 20.00 -8.78 3.42
C GLN A 100 20.59 -8.59 2.03
N LYS A 101 19.80 -8.78 0.96
CA LYS A 101 20.24 -8.59 -0.43
C LYS A 101 20.46 -7.12 -0.78
N GLY A 102 19.74 -6.19 -0.14
CA GLY A 102 19.89 -4.76 -0.35
C GLY A 102 21.04 -4.13 0.44
N LEU A 103 21.57 -4.81 1.47
CA LEU A 103 22.73 -4.35 2.23
C LEU A 103 24.01 -4.35 1.38
N LYS A 104 24.92 -3.42 1.71
CA LYS A 104 26.30 -3.52 1.23
C LYS A 104 27.08 -4.55 2.02
N ALA A 105 28.06 -5.15 1.34
CA ALA A 105 29.09 -5.97 1.97
C ALA A 105 29.80 -5.17 3.08
N THR A 106 29.53 -5.57 4.32
CA THR A 106 30.06 -4.99 5.56
C THR A 106 30.13 -6.09 6.61
N PRO A 107 30.92 -5.94 7.68
CA PRO A 107 30.92 -6.92 8.78
C PRO A 107 29.52 -7.20 9.36
N PHE A 108 28.63 -6.20 9.31
CA PHE A 108 27.23 -6.34 9.70
C PHE A 108 26.44 -7.27 8.78
N SER A 109 26.59 -7.14 7.45
CA SER A 109 25.91 -8.04 6.50
C SER A 109 26.37 -9.49 6.67
N ASP A 110 27.65 -9.69 6.97
CA ASP A 110 28.23 -11.03 7.18
C ASP A 110 27.69 -11.65 8.49
N SER A 111 27.63 -10.87 9.57
CA SER A 111 27.04 -11.28 10.85
C SER A 111 25.56 -11.67 10.71
N LEU A 112 24.80 -10.89 9.94
CA LEU A 112 23.39 -11.18 9.65
C LEU A 112 23.20 -12.48 8.87
N ALA A 113 24.06 -12.73 7.87
CA ALA A 113 24.02 -13.97 7.09
C ALA A 113 24.28 -15.21 7.96
N LEU A 114 25.12 -15.07 8.99
CA LEU A 114 25.41 -16.13 9.97
C LEU A 114 24.26 -16.33 10.97
N ARG A 115 23.70 -15.24 11.52
CA ARG A 115 22.63 -15.30 12.53
C ARG A 115 21.29 -15.80 11.98
N ARG A 116 21.03 -15.58 10.68
CA ARG A 116 19.79 -16.01 9.99
C ARG A 116 18.51 -15.60 10.76
N PRO A 117 18.29 -14.29 10.95
CA PRO A 117 17.08 -13.81 11.61
C PRO A 117 15.83 -14.28 10.86
N ILE A 118 14.76 -14.54 11.61
CA ILE A 118 13.48 -15.03 11.04
C ILE A 118 12.50 -13.91 10.72
N ASN A 119 12.71 -12.71 11.27
CA ASN A 119 11.89 -11.52 11.05
C ASN A 119 12.72 -10.23 11.15
N MET A 120 12.10 -9.10 10.87
CA MET A 120 12.76 -7.78 10.91
C MET A 120 12.98 -7.21 12.32
N GLU A 121 12.37 -7.77 13.37
CA GLU A 121 12.54 -7.31 14.75
C GLU A 121 13.87 -7.81 15.37
N GLU A 122 14.43 -8.89 14.83
CA GLU A 122 15.72 -9.48 15.23
C GLU A 122 16.94 -8.78 14.61
N ILE A 123 16.72 -7.80 13.72
CA ILE A 123 17.75 -7.04 12.98
C ILE A 123 17.92 -5.65 13.58
#